data_AF-H5Y470-F1
#
_entry.id   AF-H5Y470-F1
#
_cell.length_a   1.000
_cell.length_b   1.000
_cell.length_c   1.000
_cell.angle_alpha   90.00
_cell.angle_beta   90.00
_cell.angle_gamma   90.00
#
_symmetry.space_group_name_H-M   'P 1'
#
loop_
_entity.id
_entity.type
_entity.pdbx_description
1 polymer ?
#
loop_
_entity_poly.entity_id
_entity_poly.type
_entity_poly.pdbx_seq_one_letter_code
_entity_poly.pdbx_strand_id
1 'polypeptide(L)'
;MVKWITVLIAEPGKDPELREMPNNLKAFELTIGGYLEIVESVRPGCSIIYNGNYPLAQKPQKRGDIEGTFIIVRVDPPDPVSLSQDDIEILSEVYK
;
A
#
# COMPACT_ATOMS: atom_id res chain seq x y z
N MET A 1 9.86 -20.92 -2.74
CA MET A 1 9.07 -20.30 -3.83
C MET A 1 8.59 -18.96 -3.31
N VAL A 2 8.75 -17.88 -4.06
CA VAL A 2 8.34 -16.54 -3.61
C VAL A 2 6.86 -16.35 -3.92
N LYS A 3 6.04 -16.02 -2.91
CA LYS A 3 4.61 -15.71 -3.07
C LYS A 3 4.49 -14.36 -3.78
N TRP A 4 3.63 -14.28 -4.78
CA TRP A 4 3.31 -13.02 -5.48
C TRP A 4 1.93 -12.53 -5.02
N ILE A 5 1.77 -11.22 -4.93
CA ILE A 5 0.52 -10.57 -4.55
C ILE A 5 0.20 -9.41 -5.49
N THR A 6 -1.08 -9.14 -5.66
CA THR A 6 -1.60 -7.96 -6.38
C THR A 6 -1.83 -6.84 -5.39
N VAL A 7 -1.22 -5.69 -5.64
CA VAL A 7 -1.25 -4.50 -4.78
C VAL A 7 -1.68 -3.28 -5.59
N LEU A 8 -2.07 -2.21 -4.90
CA LEU A 8 -2.14 -0.88 -5.51
C LEU A 8 -0.89 -0.09 -5.15
N ILE A 9 -0.29 0.58 -6.14
CA ILE A 9 0.86 1.47 -5.95
C ILE A 9 0.44 2.86 -6.34
N ALA A 10 0.68 3.82 -5.45
CA ALA A 10 0.43 5.23 -5.70
C ALA A 10 1.76 5.98 -5.72
N GLU A 11 2.18 6.41 -6.91
CA GLU A 11 3.37 7.25 -7.11
C GLU A 11 3.00 8.74 -7.00
N PRO A 12 3.94 9.64 -6.66
CA PRO A 12 3.70 11.09 -6.62
C PRO A 12 3.10 11.63 -7.93
N GLY A 13 1.95 12.29 -7.82
CA GLY A 13 1.28 12.94 -8.97
C GLY A 13 0.66 11.98 -9.99
N LYS A 14 0.48 10.70 -9.65
CA LYS A 14 -0.17 9.72 -10.50
C LYS A 14 -1.34 9.06 -9.77
N ASP A 15 -2.35 8.68 -10.55
CA ASP A 15 -3.41 7.77 -10.12
C ASP A 15 -2.80 6.44 -9.65
N PRO A 16 -3.41 5.76 -8.67
CA PRO A 16 -2.93 4.47 -8.19
C PRO A 16 -3.07 3.40 -9.28
N GLU A 17 -2.04 2.57 -9.44
CA GLU A 17 -2.00 1.49 -10.42
C GLU A 17 -1.92 0.12 -9.75
N LEU A 18 -2.50 -0.89 -10.41
CA LEU A 18 -2.36 -2.27 -10.00
C LEU A 18 -0.98 -2.80 -10.39
N ARG A 19 -0.32 -3.48 -9.46
CA ARG A 19 0.94 -4.16 -9.74
C ARG A 19 0.99 -5.52 -9.06
N GLU A 20 1.52 -6.51 -9.76
CA GLU A 20 1.92 -7.77 -9.15
C GLU A 20 3.36 -7.65 -8.68
N MET A 21 3.63 -8.06 -7.43
CA MET A 21 4.98 -8.04 -6.90
C MET A 21 5.25 -9.18 -5.91
N PRO A 22 6.53 -9.53 -5.69
CA PRO A 22 6.90 -10.46 -4.64
C PRO A 22 6.42 -9.98 -3.26
N ASN A 23 5.74 -10.86 -2.52
CA ASN A 23 5.39 -10.62 -1.13
C ASN A 23 6.59 -10.90 -0.22
N ASN A 24 7.51 -9.94 -0.18
CA ASN A 24 8.61 -9.94 0.77
C ASN A 24 9.07 -8.50 1.03
N LEU A 25 9.74 -8.33 2.17
CA LEU A 25 10.24 -7.04 2.64
C LEU A 25 11.09 -6.33 1.57
N LYS A 26 11.97 -7.07 0.89
CA LYS A 26 12.92 -6.48 -0.06
C LYS A 26 12.23 -5.84 -1.26
N ALA A 27 11.16 -6.46 -1.77
CA ALA A 27 10.39 -5.91 -2.87
C ALA A 27 9.64 -4.62 -2.46
N PHE A 28 9.08 -4.59 -1.25
CA PHE A 28 8.45 -3.39 -0.71
C PHE A 28 9.46 -2.24 -0.50
N GLU A 29 10.62 -2.52 0.10
CA GLU A 29 11.70 -1.55 0.29
C GLU A 29 12.18 -0.94 -1.03
N LEU A 30 12.37 -1.76 -2.07
CA LEU A 30 12.82 -1.29 -3.38
C LEU A 30 11.76 -0.44 -4.09
N THR A 31 10.48 -0.70 -3.83
CA THR A 31 9.37 0.01 -4.47
C THR A 31 9.09 1.35 -3.80
N ILE A 32 9.09 1.39 -2.46
CA ILE A 32 8.79 2.58 -1.67
C ILE A 32 10.02 3.47 -1.52
N GLY A 33 11.21 2.86 -1.41
CA GLY A 33 12.49 3.54 -1.25
C GLY A 33 12.66 4.13 0.15
N GLY A 34 13.13 3.32 1.10
CA GLY A 34 13.46 3.79 2.45
C GLY A 34 13.08 2.79 3.55
N TYR A 35 12.94 3.31 4.77
CA TYR A 35 12.44 2.56 5.91
C TYR A 35 10.92 2.44 5.82
N LEU A 36 10.39 1.23 6.00
CA LEU A 36 8.97 0.97 5.83
C LEU A 36 8.21 1.16 7.13
N GLU A 37 7.11 1.88 7.05
CA GLU A 37 6.10 1.96 8.11
C GLU A 37 4.74 1.53 7.57
N ILE A 38 3.85 1.10 8.46
CA ILE A 38 2.53 0.58 8.11
C ILE A 38 1.46 1.33 8.89
N VAL A 39 0.42 1.78 8.19
CA VAL A 39 -0.80 2.34 8.79
C VAL A 39 -2.04 1.67 8.19
N GLU A 40 -3.17 1.76 8.89
CA GLU A 40 -4.44 1.30 8.35
C GLU A 40 -4.89 2.22 7.20
N SER A 41 -5.43 1.61 6.15
CA SER A 41 -6.12 2.35 5.09
C SER A 41 -7.55 2.68 5.49
N VAL A 42 -8.27 3.44 4.66
CA VAL A 42 -9.72 3.65 4.85
C VAL A 42 -10.55 2.37 4.69
N ARG A 43 -10.01 1.33 4.04
CA ARG A 43 -10.70 0.07 3.75
C ARG A 43 -10.32 -0.96 4.83
N PRO A 44 -11.29 -1.50 5.59
CA PRO A 44 -11.01 -2.48 6.62
C PRO A 44 -10.24 -3.70 6.11
N GLY A 45 -9.21 -4.10 6.87
CA GLY A 45 -8.30 -5.18 6.51
C GLY A 45 -7.28 -4.83 5.43
N CYS A 46 -7.24 -3.59 4.96
CA CYS A 46 -6.20 -3.10 4.06
C CYS A 46 -5.28 -2.11 4.78
N SER A 47 -3.99 -2.19 4.48
CA SER A 47 -2.94 -1.38 5.09
C SER A 47 -2.14 -0.65 4.02
N ILE A 48 -1.62 0.50 4.39
CA ILE A 48 -0.71 1.30 3.57
C ILE A 48 0.70 1.08 4.09
N ILE A 49 1.57 0.64 3.20
CA ILE A 49 3.01 0.54 3.43
C ILE A 49 3.65 1.75 2.75
N TYR A 50 4.37 2.58 3.51
CA TYR A 50 4.93 3.83 3.02
C TYR A 50 6.33 4.07 3.59
N ASN A 51 7.00 5.13 3.12
CA ASN A 51 8.30 5.52 3.65
C ASN A 51 8.13 6.26 4.99
N GLY A 52 8.56 5.62 6.07
CA GLY A 52 8.45 6.09 7.45
C GLY A 52 9.31 7.30 7.84
N ASN A 53 10.02 7.93 6.91
CA ASN A 53 10.80 9.14 7.19
C ASN A 53 9.94 10.31 7.71
N TYR A 54 8.64 10.31 7.40
CA TYR A 54 7.67 11.29 7.90
C TYR A 54 6.52 10.55 8.60
N PRO A 55 6.37 10.68 9.93
CA PRO A 55 5.33 9.96 10.65
C PRO A 55 3.94 10.47 10.26
N LEU A 56 3.04 9.53 9.98
CA LEU A 56 1.64 9.83 9.68
C LEU A 56 0.80 9.83 10.97
N ALA A 57 -0.27 10.62 10.98
CA ALA A 57 -1.20 10.67 12.11
C ALA A 57 -1.97 9.34 12.25
N GLN A 58 -2.41 9.00 13.47
CA GLN A 58 -3.27 7.83 13.72
C GLN A 58 -4.72 8.10 13.30
N LYS A 59 -4.94 8.27 12.01
CA LYS A 59 -6.25 8.44 11.35
C LYS A 59 -6.19 7.75 9.98
N PRO A 60 -7.34 7.46 9.35
CA PRO A 60 -7.36 7.02 7.96
C PRO A 60 -6.69 8.07 7.06
N GLN A 61 -5.67 7.64 6.32
CA GLN A 61 -4.88 8.52 5.44
C GLN A 61 -5.52 8.62 4.07
N LYS A 62 -5.55 9.82 3.49
CA LYS A 62 -5.86 10.07 2.08
C LYS A 62 -4.57 10.14 1.26
N ARG A 63 -4.68 10.06 -0.06
CA ARG A 63 -3.54 10.21 -0.99
C ARG A 63 -2.68 11.43 -0.70
N GLY A 64 -3.30 12.58 -0.46
CA GLY A 64 -2.60 13.85 -0.21
C GLY A 64 -1.94 13.96 1.17
N ASP A 65 -2.24 13.05 2.11
CA ASP A 65 -1.57 13.00 3.42
C ASP A 65 -0.20 12.28 3.34
N ILE A 66 0.07 11.54 2.26
CA ILE A 66 1.22 10.65 2.13
C ILE A 66 2.19 11.17 1.07
N GLU A 67 3.38 11.58 1.52
CA GLU A 67 4.47 11.96 0.63
C GLU A 67 5.16 10.73 0.01
N GLY A 68 5.55 10.84 -1.25
CA GLY A 68 6.27 9.79 -1.96
C GLY A 68 5.39 8.67 -2.51
N THR A 69 6.03 7.52 -2.74
CA THR A 69 5.41 6.29 -3.22
C THR A 69 4.95 5.45 -2.04
N PHE A 70 3.74 4.90 -2.12
CA PHE A 70 3.24 3.93 -1.15
C PHE A 70 2.51 2.77 -1.83
N ILE A 71 2.37 1.68 -1.09
CA ILE A 71 1.72 0.45 -1.53
C ILE A 71 0.52 0.20 -0.63
N ILE A 72 -0.62 -0.15 -1.20
CA ILE A 72 -1.80 -0.61 -0.46
C ILE A 72 -1.94 -2.12 -0.66
N VAL A 73 -2.05 -2.85 0.46
CA VAL A 73 -2.20 -4.31 0.49
C VAL A 73 -3.38 -4.71 1.36
N ARG A 74 -3.95 -5.89 1.11
CA ARG A 74 -4.82 -6.56 2.10
C ARG A 74 -3.93 -7.34 3.07
N VAL A 75 -4.28 -7.31 4.35
CA VAL A 75 -3.61 -8.09 5.39
C VAL A 75 -4.56 -9.18 5.84
N ASP A 76 -4.11 -10.42 5.68
CA ASP A 76 -4.71 -11.60 6.31
C ASP A 76 -3.68 -12.12 7.33
N PRO A 77 -3.79 -11.71 8.60
CA PRO A 77 -2.71 -11.87 9.57
C PRO A 77 -2.14 -13.29 9.60
N PRO A 78 -0.80 -13.44 9.55
CA PRO A 78 0.20 -12.39 9.70
C PRO A 78 0.65 -11.74 8.37
N ASP A 79 0.13 -12.17 7.22
CA ASP A 79 0.76 -11.90 5.92
C ASP A 79 -0.04 -10.92 5.06
N PRO A 80 0.64 -10.11 4.23
CA PRO A 80 0.00 -9.47 3.09
C PRO A 80 -0.53 -10.53 2.10
N VAL A 81 -1.70 -10.24 1.53
CA VAL A 81 -2.34 -11.02 0.47
C VAL A 81 -2.77 -10.10 -0.67
N SER A 82 -3.10 -10.69 -1.82
CA SER A 82 -3.61 -9.91 -2.94
C SER A 82 -4.88 -9.15 -2.55
N LEU A 83 -5.01 -7.93 -3.05
CA LEU A 83 -6.26 -7.19 -2.98
C LEU A 83 -7.39 -7.97 -3.69
N SER A 84 -8.59 -7.94 -3.11
CA SER A 84 -9.78 -8.43 -3.81
C SER A 84 -10.28 -7.39 -4.82
N GLN A 85 -11.14 -7.79 -5.75
CA GLN A 85 -11.73 -6.88 -6.72
C GLN A 85 -12.45 -5.70 -6.04
N ASP A 86 -13.20 -5.97 -4.97
CA ASP A 86 -13.88 -4.93 -4.18
C ASP A 86 -12.88 -3.94 -3.53
N ASP A 87 -11.73 -4.44 -3.06
CA ASP A 87 -10.71 -3.55 -2.49
C ASP A 87 -10.12 -2.66 -3.58
N ILE A 88 -9.83 -3.22 -4.75
CA ILE A 88 -9.29 -2.49 -5.89
C ILE A 88 -10.24 -1.36 -6.29
N GLU A 89 -11.51 -1.65 -6.51
CA GLU A 89 -12.49 -0.66 -6.96
C GLU A 89 -12.61 0.51 -5.98
N ILE A 90 -12.67 0.21 -4.68
CA ILE A 90 -12.80 1.23 -3.64
C ILE A 90 -11.51 2.04 -3.48
N LEU A 91 -10.36 1.35 -3.37
CA LEU A 91 -9.08 1.99 -3.11
C LEU A 91 -8.58 2.80 -4.31
N SER A 92 -8.80 2.32 -5.54
CA SER A 92 -8.45 3.08 -6.75
C SER A 92 -9.19 4.42 -6.82
N GLU A 93 -10.44 4.48 -6.37
CA GLU A 93 -11.20 5.74 -6.34
C GLU A 93 -10.79 6.64 -5.17
N VAL A 94 -10.56 6.07 -3.98
CA VAL A 94 -10.19 6.86 -2.80
C VAL A 94 -8.81 7.50 -2.93
N TYR A 95 -7.87 6.81 -3.58
CA TYR A 95 -6.46 7.25 -3.65
C TYR A 95 -6.05 7.84 -5.00
N LYS A 96 -7.02 8.10 -5.88
CA LYS A 96 -6.85 8.93 -7.07
C LYS A 96 -6.50 10.37 -6.70
#